data_AF-A0A352HRW2-F1
#
_entry.id   AF-A0A352HRW2-F1
#
_cell.length_a   1.000
_cell.length_b   1.000
_cell.length_c   1.000
_cell.angle_alpha   90.00
_cell.angle_beta   90.00
_cell.angle_gamma   90.00
#
_symmetry.space_group_name_H-M   'P 1'
#
loop_
_entity.id
_entity.type
_entity.pdbx_description
1 polymer ?
#
loop_
_entity_poly.entity_id
_entity_poly.type
_entity_poly.pdbx_seq_one_letter_code
_entity_poly.pdbx_strand_id
1 'polypeptide(L)'
;MRILVALVLAVSVALLASCSHEGDTLKPFGWKSVSPEADSLVLAAEIQLLEKAPDDSIRMTLENMRRLRLPAQQAKVMDVRYRFFRSRLLSFTEGNDSALAEINKAAAIVDSVRWKYDYVRVSSFRRFITLSDSERATSLLKDLEDLNYYKSIGDKAMEANTDQLISSWYGEIGWTDKSVLFMDQCDSLYQLLGFNKTYARNRINRANLYEDMGMTAQRDSVMQIILHDKAVMDNPLTRCLALRNAYLYSGDFDAL
;
A
#
# COMPACT_ATOMS: atom_id res chain seq x y z
N MET A 1 -32.41 -15.32 46.42
CA MET A 1 -31.77 -16.25 45.47
C MET A 1 -32.16 -15.99 44.01
N ARG A 2 -33.44 -15.83 43.66
CA ARG A 2 -33.90 -15.57 42.27
C ARG A 2 -33.37 -14.27 41.63
N ILE A 3 -33.21 -13.19 42.41
CA ILE A 3 -32.71 -11.89 41.92
C ILE A 3 -31.20 -11.94 41.63
N LEU A 4 -30.43 -12.69 42.43
CA LEU A 4 -28.98 -12.86 42.19
C LEU A 4 -28.71 -13.66 40.91
N VAL A 5 -29.51 -14.70 40.64
CA VAL A 5 -29.39 -15.51 39.41
C VAL A 5 -29.76 -14.68 38.18
N ALA A 6 -30.78 -13.82 38.27
CA ALA A 6 -31.16 -12.92 37.18
C ALA A 6 -30.08 -11.85 36.88
N LEU A 7 -29.43 -11.31 37.90
CA LEU A 7 -28.31 -10.36 37.75
C LEU A 7 -27.06 -11.02 37.15
N VAL A 8 -26.73 -12.24 37.56
CA VAL A 8 -25.60 -12.99 36.98
C VAL A 8 -25.87 -13.36 35.51
N LEU A 9 -27.10 -13.76 35.16
CA LEU A 9 -27.48 -14.01 33.77
C LEU A 9 -27.49 -12.73 32.92
N ALA A 10 -27.95 -11.59 33.45
CA ALA A 10 -27.94 -10.32 32.72
C ALA A 10 -26.51 -9.82 32.45
N VAL A 11 -25.60 -9.96 33.41
CA VAL A 11 -24.17 -9.64 33.21
C VAL A 11 -23.50 -10.62 32.23
N SER A 12 -23.89 -11.90 32.24
CA SER A 12 -23.38 -12.90 31.29
C SER A 12 -23.85 -12.65 29.86
N VAL A 13 -25.11 -12.22 29.67
CA VAL A 13 -25.66 -11.87 28.36
C VAL A 13 -25.11 -10.53 27.85
N ALA A 14 -24.84 -9.57 28.74
CA ALA A 14 -24.18 -8.31 28.39
C ALA A 14 -22.69 -8.50 28.00
N LEU A 15 -21.99 -9.45 28.62
CA LEU A 15 -20.62 -9.82 28.24
C LEU A 15 -20.56 -10.59 26.91
N LEU A 16 -21.61 -11.35 26.56
CA LEU A 16 -21.72 -12.03 25.27
C LEU A 16 -22.23 -11.12 24.14
N ALA A 17 -22.86 -9.99 24.47
CA ALA A 17 -23.30 -8.98 23.52
C ALA A 17 -22.23 -7.90 23.23
N SER A 18 -21.06 -7.96 23.87
CA SER A 18 -19.90 -7.07 23.61
C SER A 18 -18.84 -7.69 22.69
N CYS A 19 -19.18 -8.77 21.98
CA CYS A 19 -18.32 -9.39 20.95
C CYS A 19 -18.95 -9.28 19.57
N SER A 20 -19.49 -8.12 19.21
CA SER A 20 -19.61 -7.74 17.81
C SER A 20 -18.21 -7.29 17.34
N HIS A 21 -17.47 -8.19 16.69
CA HIS A 21 -16.12 -7.99 16.13
C HIS A 21 -16.10 -6.95 14.99
N GLU A 22 -16.48 -5.70 15.25
CA GLU A 22 -15.95 -4.55 14.52
C GLU A 22 -14.55 -4.26 15.08
N GLY A 23 -13.57 -5.11 14.76
CA GLY A 23 -12.23 -4.99 15.38
C GLY A 23 -11.14 -5.97 14.92
N ASP A 24 -11.44 -6.95 14.06
CA ASP A 24 -10.47 -8.00 13.73
C ASP A 24 -9.42 -7.61 12.68
N THR A 25 -9.44 -6.38 12.18
CA THR A 25 -8.52 -5.90 11.14
C THR A 25 -7.77 -4.65 11.54
N LEU A 26 -6.51 -4.55 11.13
CA LEU A 26 -5.60 -3.45 11.47
C LEU A 26 -5.84 -2.21 10.61
N LYS A 27 -6.73 -1.33 11.08
CA LYS A 27 -7.06 -0.09 10.38
C LYS A 27 -5.83 0.82 10.20
N PRO A 28 -5.72 1.53 9.06
CA PRO A 28 -6.73 1.63 7.98
C PRO A 28 -6.71 0.46 6.98
N PHE A 29 -5.86 -0.54 7.18
CA PHE A 29 -5.71 -1.71 6.30
C PHE A 29 -6.60 -2.89 6.73
N GLY A 30 -6.69 -3.91 5.88
CA GLY A 30 -7.47 -5.13 6.09
C GLY A 30 -6.71 -6.30 6.71
N TRP A 31 -5.48 -6.10 7.20
CA TRP A 31 -4.69 -7.17 7.84
C TRP A 31 -5.45 -7.74 9.04
N LYS A 32 -5.69 -9.05 9.11
CA LYS A 32 -6.31 -9.66 10.30
C LYS A 32 -5.39 -9.55 11.52
N SER A 33 -5.95 -9.25 12.69
CA SER A 33 -5.24 -9.23 13.97
C SER A 33 -4.64 -10.61 14.30
N VAL A 34 -3.44 -10.61 14.87
CA VAL A 34 -2.71 -11.81 15.31
C VAL A 34 -2.38 -11.75 16.79
N SER A 35 -1.71 -10.68 17.21
CA SER A 35 -1.43 -10.32 18.61
C SER A 35 -1.08 -8.83 18.66
N PRO A 36 -1.24 -8.14 19.80
CA PRO A 36 -0.93 -6.71 19.89
C PRO A 36 0.47 -6.32 19.40
N GLU A 37 1.49 -7.14 19.72
CA GLU A 37 2.88 -6.91 19.31
C GLU A 37 3.07 -7.16 17.80
N ALA A 38 2.51 -8.25 17.28
CA ALA A 38 2.56 -8.57 15.86
C ALA A 38 1.84 -7.51 15.01
N ASP A 39 0.69 -7.05 15.48
CA ASP A 39 -0.17 -6.07 14.84
C ASP A 39 0.52 -4.70 14.75
N SER A 40 1.16 -4.29 15.84
CA SER A 40 1.95 -3.06 15.88
C SER A 40 3.10 -3.09 14.86
N LEU A 41 3.78 -4.23 14.72
CA LEU A 41 4.89 -4.39 13.78
C LEU A 41 4.40 -4.44 12.32
N VAL A 42 3.26 -5.07 12.05
CA VAL A 42 2.64 -5.10 10.71
C VAL A 42 2.24 -3.70 10.27
N LEU A 43 1.56 -2.93 11.15
CA LEU A 43 1.20 -1.54 10.86
C LEU A 43 2.44 -0.67 10.64
N ALA A 44 3.46 -0.82 11.48
CA ALA A 44 4.71 -0.09 11.33
C ALA A 44 5.37 -0.39 9.98
N ALA A 45 5.50 -1.67 9.59
CA ALA A 45 6.10 -2.04 8.31
C ALA A 45 5.31 -1.49 7.12
N GLU A 46 3.98 -1.58 7.16
CA GLU A 46 3.10 -1.08 6.11
C GLU A 46 3.24 0.43 5.94
N ILE A 47 3.13 1.20 7.03
CA ILE A 47 3.25 2.67 7.00
C ILE A 47 4.65 3.10 6.59
N GLN A 48 5.70 2.47 7.12
CA GLN A 48 7.08 2.80 6.78
C GLN A 48 7.36 2.59 5.28
N LEU A 49 6.88 1.49 4.69
CA LEU A 49 7.03 1.21 3.27
C LEU A 49 6.18 2.14 2.41
N LEU A 50 4.95 2.42 2.82
CA LEU A 50 4.04 3.32 2.13
C LEU A 50 4.60 4.75 2.10
N GLU A 51 5.00 5.27 3.25
CA GLU A 51 5.48 6.65 3.42
C GLU A 51 6.97 6.82 3.08
N LYS A 52 7.67 5.75 2.67
CA LYS A 52 9.10 5.73 2.29
C LYS A 52 10.02 6.19 3.43
N ALA A 53 9.90 5.53 4.58
CA ALA A 53 10.82 5.68 5.70
C ALA A 53 12.24 5.21 5.34
N PRO A 54 13.28 5.63 6.09
CA PRO A 54 14.64 5.15 5.87
C PRO A 54 14.77 3.64 5.98
N ASP A 55 15.62 3.05 5.14
CA ASP A 55 15.82 1.59 5.04
C ASP A 55 16.14 0.93 6.38
N ASP A 56 17.00 1.56 7.20
CA ASP A 56 17.38 1.03 8.51
C ASP A 56 16.18 0.91 9.46
N SER A 57 15.25 1.86 9.40
CA SER A 57 14.02 1.82 10.21
C SER A 57 13.12 0.67 9.79
N ILE A 58 13.00 0.43 8.48
CA ILE A 58 12.23 -0.70 7.94
C ILE A 58 12.90 -2.02 8.32
N ARG A 59 14.23 -2.14 8.13
CA ARG A 59 15.01 -3.33 8.48
C ARG A 59 14.86 -3.67 9.97
N MET A 60 14.90 -2.67 10.85
CA MET A 60 14.70 -2.87 12.28
C MET A 60 13.30 -3.42 12.59
N THR A 61 12.25 -2.86 12.00
CA THR A 61 10.88 -3.40 12.12
C THR A 61 10.81 -4.86 11.68
N LEU A 62 11.38 -5.19 10.52
CA LEU A 62 11.36 -6.55 9.98
C LEU A 62 12.15 -7.55 10.84
N GLU A 63 13.27 -7.13 11.42
CA GLU A 63 14.01 -7.97 12.36
C GLU A 63 13.21 -8.23 13.64
N ASN A 64 12.46 -7.25 14.13
CA ASN A 64 11.56 -7.43 15.26
C ASN A 64 10.41 -8.40 14.92
N MET A 65 9.83 -8.31 13.71
CA MET A 65 8.84 -9.29 13.24
C MET A 65 9.40 -10.71 13.24
N ARG A 66 10.62 -10.91 12.74
CA ARG A 66 11.28 -12.22 12.65
C ARG A 66 11.57 -12.84 14.02
N ARG A 67 11.79 -12.02 15.05
CA ARG A 67 12.11 -12.45 16.42
C ARG A 67 10.88 -12.80 17.25
N LEU A 68 9.67 -12.46 16.80
CA LEU A 68 8.44 -12.77 17.52
C LEU A 68 8.31 -14.27 17.78
N ARG A 69 7.92 -14.61 19.01
CA ARG A 69 7.60 -15.98 19.41
C ARG A 69 6.09 -16.10 19.52
N LEU A 70 5.51 -16.82 18.56
CA LEU A 70 4.06 -16.98 18.44
C LEU A 70 3.68 -18.47 18.42
N PRO A 71 2.46 -18.83 18.85
CA PRO A 71 1.89 -20.14 18.61
C PRO A 71 1.99 -20.54 17.13
N ALA A 72 2.16 -21.84 16.86
CA ALA A 72 2.49 -22.35 15.52
C ALA A 72 1.62 -21.78 14.39
N GLN A 73 0.33 -21.61 14.63
CA GLN A 73 -0.59 -21.11 13.62
C GLN A 73 -0.44 -19.60 13.34
N GLN A 74 -0.19 -18.80 14.38
CA GLN A 74 0.08 -17.38 14.29
C GLN A 74 1.48 -17.11 13.70
N ALA A 75 2.45 -17.95 14.06
CA ALA A 75 3.79 -17.89 13.49
C ALA A 75 3.79 -18.07 11.96
N LYS A 76 2.94 -18.96 11.41
CA LYS A 76 2.83 -19.15 9.96
C LYS A 76 2.32 -17.91 9.22
N VAL A 77 1.25 -17.26 9.72
CA VAL A 77 0.75 -16.02 9.08
C VAL A 77 1.77 -14.89 9.21
N MET A 78 2.50 -14.82 10.33
CA MET A 78 3.56 -13.83 10.49
C MET A 78 4.77 -14.09 9.59
N ASP A 79 5.11 -15.35 9.29
CA ASP A 79 6.13 -15.66 8.28
C ASP A 79 5.70 -15.16 6.89
N VAL A 80 4.43 -15.34 6.50
CA VAL A 80 3.88 -14.76 5.25
C VAL A 80 4.07 -13.25 5.23
N ARG A 81 3.63 -12.54 6.27
CA ARG A 81 3.69 -11.07 6.34
C ARG A 81 5.11 -10.55 6.37
N TYR A 82 5.99 -11.17 7.15
CA TYR A 82 7.42 -10.83 7.18
C TYR A 82 8.03 -10.92 5.77
N ARG A 83 7.80 -12.03 5.06
CA ARG A 83 8.31 -12.24 3.71
C ARG A 83 7.73 -11.25 2.71
N PHE A 84 6.44 -10.95 2.83
CA PHE A 84 5.78 -9.92 2.03
C PHE A 84 6.46 -8.56 2.21
N PHE A 85 6.59 -8.06 3.43
CA PHE A 85 7.21 -6.75 3.67
C PHE A 85 8.71 -6.76 3.34
N ARG A 86 9.43 -7.85 3.61
CA ARG A 86 10.82 -8.01 3.21
C ARG A 86 10.98 -7.96 1.69
N SER A 87 10.13 -8.63 0.93
CA SER A 87 10.17 -8.57 -0.53
C SER A 87 9.94 -7.16 -1.05
N ARG A 88 9.03 -6.39 -0.42
CA ARG A 88 8.84 -4.97 -0.73
C ARG A 88 10.07 -4.13 -0.43
N LEU A 89 10.76 -4.38 0.70
CA LEU A 89 12.06 -3.75 0.99
C LEU A 89 13.11 -4.05 -0.09
N LEU A 90 13.22 -5.32 -0.46
CA LEU A 90 14.21 -5.78 -1.43
C LEU A 90 13.98 -5.16 -2.81
N SER A 91 12.74 -4.95 -3.24
CA SER A 91 12.46 -4.44 -4.59
C SER A 91 13.03 -3.04 -4.83
N PHE A 92 13.24 -2.23 -3.79
CA PHE A 92 13.86 -0.91 -3.92
C PHE A 92 15.32 -0.84 -3.46
N THR A 93 15.82 -1.82 -2.70
CA THR A 93 17.20 -1.81 -2.18
C THR A 93 18.15 -2.73 -2.94
N GLU A 94 17.65 -3.86 -3.42
CA GLU A 94 18.45 -4.96 -3.99
C GLU A 94 17.93 -5.39 -5.38
N GLY A 95 16.75 -4.92 -5.78
CA GLY A 95 16.15 -5.19 -7.09
C GLY A 95 15.09 -6.30 -7.07
N ASN A 96 14.44 -6.48 -8.23
CA ASN A 96 13.27 -7.36 -8.35
C ASN A 96 13.63 -8.85 -8.23
N ASP A 97 14.83 -9.28 -8.58
CA ASP A 97 15.25 -10.69 -8.44
C ASP A 97 15.26 -11.12 -6.96
N SER A 98 15.88 -10.32 -6.10
CA SER A 98 15.90 -10.55 -4.64
C SER A 98 14.49 -10.47 -4.05
N ALA A 99 13.68 -9.51 -4.49
CA ALA A 99 12.29 -9.39 -4.06
C ALA A 99 11.45 -10.61 -4.46
N LEU A 100 11.63 -11.09 -5.71
CA LEU A 100 10.91 -12.23 -6.26
C LEU A 100 11.26 -13.52 -5.50
N ALA A 101 12.55 -13.74 -5.23
CA ALA A 101 12.99 -14.87 -4.43
C ALA A 101 12.33 -14.90 -3.04
N GLU A 102 12.11 -13.73 -2.43
CA GLU A 102 11.50 -13.64 -1.11
C GLU A 102 9.97 -13.78 -1.15
N ILE A 103 9.28 -13.09 -2.07
CA ILE A 103 7.82 -13.18 -2.16
C ILE A 103 7.35 -14.58 -2.55
N ASN A 104 8.14 -15.33 -3.33
CA ASN A 104 7.82 -16.71 -3.68
C ASN A 104 7.79 -17.63 -2.45
N LYS A 105 8.60 -17.36 -1.43
CA LYS A 105 8.54 -18.08 -0.15
C LYS A 105 7.22 -17.81 0.59
N ALA A 106 6.71 -16.56 0.52
CA ALA A 106 5.39 -16.23 1.07
C ALA A 106 4.27 -16.92 0.29
N ALA A 107 4.34 -16.85 -1.04
CA ALA A 107 3.35 -17.42 -1.94
C ALA A 107 3.23 -18.95 -1.81
N ALA A 108 4.31 -19.64 -1.44
CA ALA A 108 4.32 -21.09 -1.23
C ALA A 108 3.51 -21.55 0.00
N ILE A 109 3.29 -20.68 0.98
CA ILE A 109 2.67 -21.06 2.27
C ILE A 109 1.38 -20.30 2.57
N VAL A 110 1.06 -19.24 1.83
CA VAL A 110 -0.14 -18.43 2.07
C VAL A 110 -1.39 -19.15 1.59
N ASP A 111 -2.36 -19.31 2.50
CA ASP A 111 -3.65 -19.95 2.23
C ASP A 111 -4.64 -18.93 1.65
N SER A 112 -5.15 -19.20 0.44
CA SER A 112 -6.03 -18.29 -0.30
C SER A 112 -7.44 -18.15 0.28
N VAL A 113 -7.87 -19.08 1.14
CA VAL A 113 -9.19 -19.07 1.78
C VAL A 113 -9.08 -18.52 3.20
N ARG A 114 -8.19 -19.10 3.99
CA ARG A 114 -8.01 -18.76 5.40
C ARG A 114 -7.43 -17.36 5.59
N TRP A 115 -6.45 -16.99 4.77
CA TRP A 115 -5.75 -15.71 4.81
C TRP A 115 -5.94 -14.95 3.50
N LYS A 116 -7.20 -14.86 3.05
CA LYS A 116 -7.55 -14.24 1.76
C LYS A 116 -6.91 -12.87 1.57
N TYR A 117 -6.91 -12.01 2.59
CA TYR A 117 -6.30 -10.69 2.51
C TYR A 117 -4.78 -10.79 2.25
N ASP A 118 -4.05 -11.55 3.08
CA ASP A 118 -2.62 -11.80 2.91
C ASP A 118 -2.30 -12.42 1.53
N TYR A 119 -3.13 -13.37 1.07
CA TYR A 119 -3.00 -13.98 -0.27
C TYR A 119 -3.13 -12.95 -1.38
N VAL A 120 -4.13 -12.07 -1.32
CA VAL A 120 -4.31 -11.01 -2.31
C VAL A 120 -3.09 -10.10 -2.30
N ARG A 121 -2.68 -9.58 -1.13
CA ARG A 121 -1.50 -8.71 -0.98
C ARG A 121 -0.23 -9.35 -1.58
N VAL A 122 0.04 -10.61 -1.26
CA VAL A 122 1.19 -11.37 -1.79
C VAL A 122 1.09 -11.56 -3.30
N SER A 123 -0.09 -11.94 -3.79
CA SER A 123 -0.30 -12.22 -5.22
C SER A 123 -0.21 -10.95 -6.07
N SER A 124 -0.82 -9.84 -5.63
CA SER A 124 -0.75 -8.55 -6.33
C SER A 124 0.69 -8.04 -6.39
N PHE A 125 1.42 -8.07 -5.26
CA PHE A 125 2.80 -7.59 -5.26
C PHE A 125 3.74 -8.48 -6.08
N ARG A 126 3.60 -9.81 -5.98
CA ARG A 126 4.37 -10.73 -6.82
C ARG A 126 4.12 -10.46 -8.30
N ARG A 127 2.85 -10.26 -8.69
CA ARG A 127 2.49 -9.90 -10.07
C ARG A 127 3.16 -8.59 -10.49
N PHE A 128 3.08 -7.56 -9.65
CA PHE A 128 3.68 -6.25 -9.92
C PHE A 128 5.19 -6.33 -10.21
N ILE A 129 5.95 -7.15 -9.48
CA ILE A 129 7.41 -7.25 -9.67
C ILE A 129 7.87 -8.28 -10.72
N THR A 130 6.97 -9.09 -11.27
CA THR A 130 7.30 -10.17 -12.22
C THR A 130 6.93 -9.85 -13.66
N LEU A 131 5.89 -9.06 -13.88
CA LEU A 131 5.34 -8.91 -15.21
C LEU A 131 6.17 -7.97 -16.08
N SER A 132 6.30 -8.37 -17.34
CA SER A 132 6.89 -7.56 -18.39
C SER A 132 5.89 -6.57 -18.97
N ASP A 133 6.39 -5.59 -19.72
CA ASP A 133 5.55 -4.57 -20.37
C ASP A 133 4.49 -5.16 -21.31
N SER A 134 4.73 -6.36 -21.84
CA SER A 134 3.81 -7.06 -22.74
C SER A 134 2.58 -7.67 -22.06
N GLU A 135 2.56 -7.75 -20.72
CA GLU A 135 1.51 -8.42 -19.95
C GLU A 135 0.60 -7.43 -19.18
N ARG A 136 0.75 -6.12 -19.44
CA ARG A 136 0.07 -5.02 -18.71
C ARG A 136 -1.45 -5.09 -18.76
N ALA A 137 -2.04 -5.51 -19.88
CA ALA A 137 -3.50 -5.67 -19.99
C ALA A 137 -4.03 -6.76 -19.03
N THR A 138 -3.28 -7.85 -18.85
CA THR A 138 -3.62 -8.91 -17.90
C THR A 138 -3.45 -8.42 -16.45
N SER A 139 -2.43 -7.61 -16.17
CA SER A 139 -2.28 -6.95 -14.86
C SER A 139 -3.48 -6.10 -14.51
N LEU A 140 -3.92 -5.23 -15.43
CA LEU A 140 -5.04 -4.33 -15.22
C LEU A 140 -6.32 -5.08 -14.84
N LEU A 141 -6.63 -6.20 -15.52
CA LEU A 141 -7.80 -7.00 -15.17
C LEU A 141 -7.70 -7.57 -13.74
N LYS A 142 -6.51 -8.03 -13.32
CA LYS A 142 -6.28 -8.53 -11.97
C LYS A 142 -6.27 -7.42 -10.92
N ASP A 143 -5.77 -6.25 -11.22
CA ASP A 143 -5.82 -5.10 -10.32
C ASP A 143 -7.26 -4.60 -10.14
N LEU A 144 -8.10 -4.67 -11.18
CA LEU A 144 -9.53 -4.38 -11.07
C LEU A 144 -10.27 -5.41 -10.19
N GLU A 145 -9.92 -6.71 -10.29
CA GLU A 145 -10.43 -7.74 -9.37
C GLU A 145 -10.02 -7.45 -7.92
N ASP A 146 -8.73 -7.12 -7.70
CA ASP A 146 -8.20 -6.80 -6.37
C ASP A 146 -8.86 -5.52 -5.80
N LEU A 147 -9.08 -4.50 -6.63
CA LEU A 147 -9.81 -3.29 -6.24
C LEU A 147 -11.24 -3.59 -5.78
N ASN A 148 -11.96 -4.44 -6.52
CA ASN A 148 -13.31 -4.86 -6.13
C ASN A 148 -13.30 -5.60 -4.79
N TYR A 149 -12.27 -6.43 -4.56
CA TYR A 149 -12.08 -7.08 -3.27
C TYR A 149 -11.86 -6.05 -2.14
N TYR A 150 -10.94 -5.09 -2.31
CA TYR A 150 -10.69 -4.06 -1.27
C TYR A 150 -11.92 -3.19 -1.00
N LYS A 151 -12.67 -2.82 -2.05
CA LYS A 151 -13.98 -2.13 -1.92
C LYS A 151 -14.98 -2.94 -1.11
N SER A 152 -15.08 -4.25 -1.36
CA SER A 152 -16.03 -5.13 -0.67
C SER A 152 -15.77 -5.28 0.83
N ILE A 153 -14.52 -5.12 1.26
CA ILE A 153 -14.13 -5.21 2.67
C ILE A 153 -13.91 -3.84 3.33
N GLY A 154 -14.13 -2.74 2.59
CA GLY A 154 -13.98 -1.37 3.07
C GLY A 154 -12.53 -0.97 3.39
N ASP A 155 -11.53 -1.56 2.73
CA ASP A 155 -10.13 -1.20 2.92
C ASP A 155 -9.75 0.01 2.05
N LYS A 156 -9.98 1.21 2.58
CA LYS A 156 -9.71 2.47 1.87
C LYS A 156 -8.24 2.69 1.56
N ALA A 157 -7.33 2.19 2.39
CA ALA A 157 -5.91 2.33 2.14
C ALA A 157 -5.49 1.52 0.91
N MET A 158 -6.04 0.31 0.78
CA MET A 158 -5.78 -0.53 -0.38
C MET A 158 -6.58 -0.15 -1.62
N GLU A 159 -7.78 0.41 -1.47
CA GLU A 159 -8.47 1.08 -2.57
C GLU A 159 -7.57 2.15 -3.20
N ALA A 160 -7.06 3.08 -2.39
CA ALA A 160 -6.19 4.17 -2.87
C ALA A 160 -4.94 3.65 -3.58
N ASN A 161 -4.27 2.66 -2.99
CA ASN A 161 -3.05 2.10 -3.57
C ASN A 161 -3.31 1.38 -4.90
N THR A 162 -4.44 0.68 -5.01
CA THR A 162 -4.81 -0.05 -6.22
C THR A 162 -5.32 0.90 -7.31
N ASP A 163 -6.07 1.94 -6.93
CA ASP A 163 -6.49 3.01 -7.85
C ASP A 163 -5.27 3.71 -8.47
N GLN A 164 -4.22 4.00 -7.68
CA GLN A 164 -2.97 4.57 -8.20
C GLN A 164 -2.31 3.65 -9.24
N LEU A 165 -2.25 2.34 -8.96
CA LEU A 165 -1.66 1.36 -9.89
C LEU A 165 -2.47 1.27 -11.19
N ILE A 166 -3.81 1.19 -11.09
CA ILE A 166 -4.72 1.19 -12.23
C ILE A 166 -4.61 2.48 -13.05
N SER A 167 -4.46 3.63 -12.38
CA SER A 167 -4.23 4.91 -13.04
C SER A 167 -2.96 4.87 -13.90
N SER A 168 -1.86 4.33 -13.37
CA SER A 168 -0.61 4.14 -14.13
C SER A 168 -0.85 3.26 -15.36
N TRP A 169 -1.52 2.11 -15.19
CA TRP A 169 -1.80 1.22 -16.32
C TRP A 169 -2.65 1.86 -17.41
N TYR A 170 -3.69 2.61 -17.03
CA TYR A 170 -4.50 3.33 -18.02
C TYR A 170 -3.73 4.42 -18.75
N GLY A 171 -2.84 5.15 -18.05
CA GLY A 171 -2.00 6.17 -18.66
C GLY A 171 -1.07 5.57 -19.71
N GLU A 172 -0.40 4.47 -19.36
CA GLU A 172 0.55 3.79 -20.23
C GLU A 172 -0.07 3.18 -21.49
N ILE A 173 -1.33 2.74 -21.44
CA ILE A 173 -2.06 2.26 -22.63
C ILE A 173 -2.80 3.38 -23.38
N GLY A 174 -2.58 4.65 -23.01
CA GLY A 174 -3.13 5.83 -23.66
C GLY A 174 -4.60 6.13 -23.32
N TRP A 175 -5.18 5.48 -22.32
CA TRP A 175 -6.55 5.73 -21.85
C TRP A 175 -6.55 6.81 -20.75
N THR A 176 -6.04 7.98 -21.12
CA THR A 176 -5.73 9.08 -20.20
C THR A 176 -6.94 9.57 -19.40
N ASP A 177 -8.13 9.65 -19.99
CA ASP A 177 -9.36 10.04 -19.27
C ASP A 177 -9.66 9.10 -18.09
N LYS A 178 -9.48 7.78 -18.28
CA LYS A 178 -9.65 6.82 -17.18
C LYS A 178 -8.52 6.90 -16.17
N SER A 179 -7.29 7.12 -16.65
CA SER A 179 -6.14 7.34 -15.77
C SER A 179 -6.40 8.50 -14.79
N VAL A 180 -6.92 9.63 -15.28
CA VAL A 180 -7.28 10.80 -14.47
C VAL A 180 -8.34 10.45 -13.42
N LEU A 181 -9.41 9.75 -13.80
CA LEU A 181 -10.48 9.37 -12.86
C LEU A 181 -9.94 8.54 -11.68
N PHE A 182 -9.08 7.56 -11.96
CA PHE A 182 -8.45 6.75 -10.91
C PHE A 182 -7.40 7.55 -10.10
N MET A 183 -6.69 8.48 -10.74
CA MET A 183 -5.77 9.38 -10.05
C MET A 183 -6.50 10.27 -9.03
N ASP A 184 -7.67 10.81 -9.41
CA ASP A 184 -8.50 11.64 -8.52
C ASP A 184 -9.05 10.85 -7.33
N GLN A 185 -9.44 9.59 -7.57
CA GLN A 185 -9.89 8.68 -6.51
C GLN A 185 -8.77 8.38 -5.52
N CYS A 186 -7.58 8.00 -6.00
CA CYS A 186 -6.47 7.69 -5.11
C CYS A 186 -5.99 8.92 -4.31
N ASP A 187 -5.92 10.10 -4.94
CA ASP A 187 -5.53 11.34 -4.25
C ASP A 187 -6.53 11.73 -3.15
N SER A 188 -7.83 11.61 -3.43
CA SER A 188 -8.88 11.89 -2.45
C SER A 188 -8.78 10.95 -1.24
N LEU A 189 -8.52 9.67 -1.48
CA LEU A 189 -8.38 8.69 -0.41
C LEU A 189 -7.07 8.87 0.38
N TYR A 190 -5.95 9.16 -0.27
CA TYR A 190 -4.69 9.43 0.43
C TYR A 190 -4.78 10.66 1.34
N GLN A 191 -5.48 11.71 0.90
CA GLN A 191 -5.78 12.86 1.75
C GLN A 191 -6.65 12.47 2.94
N LEU A 192 -7.76 11.75 2.70
CA LEU A 192 -8.69 11.30 3.74
C LEU A 192 -7.99 10.47 4.82
N LEU A 193 -7.04 9.64 4.42
CA LEU A 193 -6.27 8.74 5.29
C LEU A 193 -5.06 9.42 5.96
N GLY A 194 -4.74 10.66 5.58
CA GLY A 194 -3.58 11.39 6.11
C GLY A 194 -2.22 10.88 5.61
N PHE A 195 -2.18 10.17 4.48
CA PHE A 195 -0.95 9.66 3.86
C PHE A 195 -0.23 10.76 3.07
N ASN A 196 0.20 11.80 3.78
CA ASN A 196 0.63 13.06 3.21
C ASN A 196 1.87 12.94 2.31
N LYS A 197 2.89 12.14 2.67
CA LYS A 197 4.07 12.00 1.80
C LYS A 197 3.71 11.18 0.56
N THR A 198 2.85 10.18 0.72
CA THR A 198 2.36 9.38 -0.42
C THR A 198 1.57 10.25 -1.39
N TYR A 199 0.63 11.03 -0.88
CA TYR A 199 -0.13 12.00 -1.67
C TYR A 199 0.79 13.01 -2.38
N ALA A 200 1.76 13.59 -1.67
CA ALA A 200 2.70 14.55 -2.25
C ALA A 200 3.51 13.96 -3.41
N ARG A 201 4.00 12.72 -3.26
CA ARG A 201 4.73 12.03 -4.34
C ARG A 201 3.83 11.66 -5.51
N ASN A 202 2.56 11.35 -5.28
CA ASN A 202 1.65 10.98 -6.36
C ASN A 202 1.42 12.14 -7.34
N ARG A 203 1.63 13.40 -6.91
CA ARG A 203 1.62 14.56 -7.80
C ARG A 203 2.65 14.48 -8.92
N ILE A 204 3.79 13.80 -8.71
CA ILE A 204 4.78 13.58 -9.78
C ILE A 204 4.15 12.76 -10.91
N ASN A 205 3.40 11.70 -10.58
CA ASN A 205 2.67 10.91 -11.57
C ASN A 205 1.60 11.74 -12.27
N ARG A 206 0.91 12.61 -11.54
CA ARG A 206 -0.09 13.53 -12.12
C ARG A 206 0.54 14.53 -13.10
N ALA A 207 1.72 15.05 -12.80
CA ALA A 207 2.45 15.92 -13.72
C ALA A 207 2.82 15.19 -15.02
N ASN A 208 3.29 13.94 -14.92
CA ASN A 208 3.56 13.10 -16.10
C ASN A 208 2.29 12.86 -16.92
N LEU A 209 1.18 12.55 -16.26
CA LEU A 209 -0.10 12.33 -16.95
C LEU A 209 -0.57 13.59 -17.69
N TYR A 210 -0.43 14.78 -17.09
CA TYR A 210 -0.75 16.03 -17.78
C TYR A 210 0.20 16.30 -18.95
N GLU A 211 1.47 15.92 -18.84
CA GLU A 211 2.40 15.99 -19.98
C GLU A 211 1.94 15.08 -21.12
N ASP A 212 1.61 13.82 -20.84
CA ASP A 212 1.15 12.85 -21.84
C ASP A 212 -0.15 13.31 -22.53
N MET A 213 -0.97 14.09 -21.82
CA MET A 213 -2.21 14.69 -22.34
C MET A 213 -1.99 16.03 -23.07
N GLY A 214 -0.77 16.58 -23.09
CA GLY A 214 -0.49 17.92 -23.64
C GLY A 214 -1.08 19.08 -22.83
N MET A 215 -1.41 18.84 -21.56
CA MET A 215 -2.02 19.82 -20.65
C MET A 215 -0.95 20.65 -19.93
N THR A 216 -0.18 21.42 -20.71
CA THR A 216 1.00 22.19 -20.26
C THR A 216 0.71 23.06 -19.03
N ALA A 217 -0.40 23.82 -19.01
CA ALA A 217 -0.72 24.71 -17.91
C ALA A 217 -0.97 23.97 -16.58
N GLN A 218 -1.66 22.83 -16.64
CA GLN A 218 -1.95 21.99 -15.48
C GLN A 218 -0.69 21.28 -14.98
N ARG A 219 0.13 20.75 -15.91
CA ARG A 219 1.44 20.17 -15.60
C ARG A 219 2.31 21.19 -14.86
N ASP A 220 2.45 22.40 -15.39
CA ASP A 220 3.30 23.44 -14.81
C ASP A 220 2.80 23.89 -13.44
N SER A 221 1.47 24.03 -13.30
CA SER A 221 0.86 24.33 -12.00
C SER A 221 1.16 23.26 -10.95
N VAL A 222 1.06 21.98 -11.30
CA VAL A 222 1.40 20.88 -10.39
C VAL A 222 2.90 20.84 -10.10
N MET A 223 3.76 21.08 -11.10
CA MET A 223 5.21 21.13 -10.91
C MET A 223 5.63 22.23 -9.94
N GLN A 224 4.99 23.40 -10.00
CA GLN A 224 5.23 24.47 -9.01
C GLN A 224 4.89 24.02 -7.59
N ILE A 225 3.81 23.27 -7.38
CA ILE A 225 3.47 22.71 -6.07
C ILE A 225 4.53 21.70 -5.62
N ILE A 226 4.94 20.78 -6.51
CA ILE A 226 5.92 19.73 -6.22
C ILE A 226 7.26 20.33 -5.76
N LEU A 227 7.77 21.33 -6.48
CA LEU A 227 9.07 21.94 -6.22
C LEU A 227 9.12 22.73 -4.90
N HIS A 228 7.97 23.11 -4.35
CA HIS A 228 7.86 23.81 -3.06
C HIS A 228 7.37 22.89 -1.93
N ASP A 229 7.08 21.61 -2.20
CA ASP A 229 6.62 20.66 -1.20
C ASP A 229 7.82 20.01 -0.48
N LYS A 230 7.95 20.29 0.83
CA LYS A 230 9.03 19.73 1.67
C LYS A 230 9.05 18.20 1.66
N ALA A 231 7.89 17.53 1.65
CA ALA A 231 7.84 16.07 1.66
C ALA A 231 8.46 15.46 0.39
N VAL A 232 8.39 16.19 -0.74
CA VAL A 232 9.03 15.80 -1.99
C VAL A 232 10.52 16.17 -1.98
N MET A 233 10.84 17.40 -1.61
CA MET A 233 12.19 17.96 -1.77
C MET A 233 13.20 17.48 -0.71
N ASP A 234 12.73 17.10 0.48
CA ASP A 234 13.59 16.55 1.53
C ASP A 234 13.95 15.07 1.28
N ASN A 235 13.16 14.35 0.46
CA ASN A 235 13.45 12.97 0.11
C ASN A 235 14.30 12.92 -1.17
N PRO A 236 15.54 12.36 -1.14
CA PRO A 236 16.46 12.40 -2.27
C PRO A 236 15.90 11.78 -3.55
N LEU A 237 15.19 10.65 -3.45
CA LEU A 237 14.64 9.96 -4.62
C LEU A 237 13.60 10.82 -5.32
N THR A 238 12.65 11.37 -4.57
CA THR A 238 11.54 12.13 -5.14
C THR A 238 11.97 13.52 -5.57
N ARG A 239 12.93 14.13 -4.89
CA ARG A 239 13.59 15.35 -5.34
C ARG A 239 14.24 15.13 -6.71
N CYS A 240 15.04 14.08 -6.88
CA CYS A 240 15.68 13.79 -8.16
C CYS A 240 14.66 13.61 -9.28
N LEU A 241 13.55 12.91 -9.02
CA LEU A 241 12.47 12.75 -10.01
C LEU A 241 11.78 14.08 -10.34
N ALA A 242 11.48 14.90 -9.32
CA ALA A 242 10.85 16.20 -9.51
C ALA A 242 11.73 17.15 -10.34
N LEU A 243 13.02 17.27 -10.00
CA LEU A 243 13.97 18.13 -10.72
C LEU A 243 14.21 17.64 -12.14
N ARG A 244 14.38 16.32 -12.33
CA ARG A 244 14.49 15.72 -13.66
C ARG A 244 13.28 16.04 -14.52
N ASN A 245 12.08 15.90 -13.98
CA ASN A 245 10.85 16.20 -14.72
C ASN A 245 10.74 17.68 -15.04
N ALA A 246 11.05 18.57 -14.09
CA ALA A 246 11.08 20.01 -14.33
C ALA A 246 11.99 20.35 -15.51
N TYR A 247 13.23 19.82 -15.51
CA TYR A 247 14.17 19.98 -16.61
C TYR A 247 13.62 19.43 -17.94
N LEU A 248 13.03 18.23 -17.96
CA LEU A 248 12.49 17.65 -19.18
C LEU A 248 11.33 18.46 -19.78
N TYR A 249 10.52 19.08 -18.93
CA TYR A 249 9.34 19.85 -19.36
C TYR A 249 9.66 21.27 -19.82
N SER A 250 10.68 21.91 -19.25
CA SER A 250 11.05 23.29 -19.55
C SER A 250 12.28 23.42 -20.47
N GLY A 251 13.16 22.41 -20.48
CA GLY A 251 14.51 22.52 -21.05
C GLY A 251 15.43 23.46 -20.27
N ASP A 252 15.02 23.87 -19.06
CA ASP A 252 15.73 24.85 -18.24
C ASP A 252 16.77 24.16 -17.35
N PHE A 253 18.04 24.44 -17.62
CA PHE A 253 19.18 23.90 -16.88
C PHE A 253 19.32 24.52 -15.48
N ASP A 254 18.73 25.70 -15.24
CA ASP A 254 18.80 26.37 -13.95
C ASP A 254 17.91 25.70 -12.88
N ALA A 255 17.11 24.70 -13.28
CA ALA A 255 16.27 23.89 -12.41
C ALA A 255 16.98 22.69 -11.74
N LEU A 256 18.25 22.39 -12.10
CA LEU A 256 19.05 21.27 -11.57
C LEU A 256 19.98 21.69 -10.42
#